data_AF-A0A976QI32-F1
#
_entry.id   AF-A0A976QI32-F1
#
_cell.length_a   1.000
_cell.length_b   1.000
_cell.length_c   1.000
_cell.angle_alpha   90.00
_cell.angle_beta   90.00
_cell.angle_gamma   90.00
#
_symmetry.space_group_name_H-M   'P 1'
#
loop_
_entity.id
_entity.type
_entity.pdbx_description
1 polymer ?
#
loop_
_entity_poly.entity_id
_entity_poly.type
_entity_poly.pdbx_seq_one_letter_code
_entity_poly.pdbx_strand_id
1 'polypeptide(L)'
;MNILALEPYYGGSHRAFIDGLSKTSGHTWTLLTLPAHKWKWRMRHSAITFASQAADLAEKRQSWDLLFCSDMLNLAEFTALAPAGIAGLPKVIYFHENQLTYPVRAEDERDYQFAMTNLTGALAA
;
A
#
# COMPACT_ATOMS: atom_id res chain seq x y z
N MET A 1 -6.30 16.81 7.06
CA MET A 1 -6.03 15.47 7.63
C MET A 1 -4.56 15.16 7.46
N ASN A 2 -4.00 14.40 8.40
CA ASN A 2 -2.70 13.76 8.30
C ASN A 2 -2.90 12.34 7.76
N ILE A 3 -2.29 12.01 6.63
CA ILE A 3 -2.48 10.75 5.92
C ILE A 3 -1.15 9.99 5.90
N LEU A 4 -1.16 8.74 6.38
CA LEU A 4 -0.06 7.81 6.18
C LEU A 4 -0.30 7.06 4.87
N ALA A 5 0.61 7.18 3.91
CA ALA A 5 0.51 6.54 2.62
C ALA A 5 1.60 5.48 2.44
N LEU A 6 1.20 4.27 2.05
CA LEU A 6 2.09 3.13 1.82
C LEU A 6 2.09 2.79 0.32
N GLU A 7 3.22 2.97 -0.34
CA GLU A 7 3.40 2.65 -1.77
C GLU A 7 4.56 1.65 -1.95
N PRO A 8 4.26 0.33 -2.05
CA PRO A 8 5.26 -0.69 -2.30
C PRO A 8 6.03 -0.54 -3.61
N TYR A 9 5.51 0.17 -4.61
CA TYR A 9 6.13 0.29 -5.93
C TYR A 9 6.16 1.75 -6.39
N TYR A 10 7.07 2.51 -5.80
CA TYR A 10 7.17 3.95 -6.04
C TYR A 10 8.03 4.25 -7.29
N GLY A 11 7.38 4.27 -8.44
CA GLY A 11 7.98 4.64 -9.73
C GLY A 11 6.92 4.76 -10.82
N GLY A 12 7.32 5.24 -12.00
CA GLY A 12 6.42 5.39 -13.15
C GLY A 12 5.09 6.05 -12.80
N SER A 13 3.99 5.42 -13.22
CA SER A 13 2.61 5.89 -13.02
C SER A 13 2.16 5.86 -11.55
N HIS A 14 2.63 4.90 -10.73
CA HIS A 14 2.33 4.86 -9.29
C HIS A 14 2.85 6.11 -8.58
N ARG A 15 4.13 6.45 -8.84
CA ARG A 15 4.74 7.67 -8.32
C ARG A 15 4.01 8.92 -8.80
N ALA A 16 3.75 9.00 -10.11
CA ALA A 16 3.06 10.16 -10.68
C ALA A 16 1.68 10.39 -10.03
N PHE A 17 0.94 9.31 -9.76
CA PHE A 17 -0.36 9.36 -9.09
C PHE A 17 -0.23 9.87 -7.65
N ILE A 18 0.58 9.21 -6.80
CA ILE A 18 0.64 9.56 -5.37
C ILE A 18 1.28 10.94 -5.13
N ASP A 19 2.27 11.34 -5.94
CA ASP A 19 2.87 12.67 -5.89
C ASP A 19 1.85 13.74 -6.32
N GLY A 20 1.06 13.46 -7.36
CA GLY A 20 0.00 14.36 -7.82
C GLY A 20 -1.10 14.55 -6.79
N LEU A 21 -1.61 13.44 -6.23
CA LEU A 21 -2.66 13.45 -5.22
C LEU A 21 -2.21 14.14 -3.93
N SER A 22 -1.01 13.81 -3.45
CA SER A 22 -0.46 14.40 -2.22
C SER A 22 -0.25 15.92 -2.36
N LYS A 23 0.22 16.37 -3.53
CA LYS A 23 0.43 17.80 -3.81
C LYS A 23 -0.86 18.61 -3.91
N THR A 24 -1.96 18.02 -4.38
CA THR A 24 -3.18 18.76 -4.75
C THR A 24 -4.34 18.62 -3.77
N SER A 25 -4.31 17.64 -2.88
CA SER A 25 -5.44 17.31 -1.98
C SER A 25 -5.65 18.25 -0.79
N GLY A 26 -4.71 19.15 -0.47
CA GLY A 26 -4.80 19.99 0.72
C GLY A 26 -4.68 19.22 2.05
N HIS A 27 -4.19 17.98 2.01
CA HIS A 27 -3.89 17.15 3.18
C HIS A 27 -2.37 17.08 3.42
N THR A 28 -1.97 16.70 4.63
CA THR A 28 -0.57 16.46 4.96
C THR A 28 -0.27 14.98 4.79
N TRP A 29 0.70 14.64 3.95
CA TRP A 29 1.01 13.25 3.63
C TRP A 29 2.36 12.82 4.20
N THR A 30 2.39 11.66 4.86
CA THR A 30 3.61 10.93 5.21
C THR A 30 3.70 9.73 4.30
N LEU A 31 4.70 9.70 3.42
CA LEU A 31 4.88 8.62 2.44
C LEU A 31 5.92 7.63 2.94
N LEU A 32 5.52 6.36 3.07
CA LEU A 32 6.42 5.23 3.13
C LEU A 32 6.42 4.54 1.77
N THR A 33 7.59 4.52 1.12
CA THR A 33 7.73 4.09 -0.27
C THR A 33 8.84 3.08 -0.41
N LEU A 34 8.68 2.12 -1.33
CA LEU A 34 9.75 1.24 -1.75
C LEU A 34 10.08 1.45 -3.23
N PRO A 35 11.35 1.29 -3.66
CA PRO A 35 11.72 1.52 -5.05
C PRO A 35 10.99 0.58 -6.02
N ALA A 36 10.65 1.09 -7.20
CA ALA A 36 9.92 0.39 -8.27
C ALA A 36 10.75 -0.67 -9.02
N HIS A 37 11.20 -1.72 -8.32
CA HIS A 37 11.80 -2.89 -8.93
C HIS A 37 11.25 -4.17 -8.31
N LYS A 38 11.23 -5.25 -9.10
CA LYS A 38 10.77 -6.59 -8.67
C LYS A 38 9.35 -6.53 -8.06
N TRP A 39 8.36 -6.11 -8.85
CA TRP A 39 6.97 -5.89 -8.40
C TRP A 39 6.38 -7.09 -7.63
N LYS A 40 6.62 -8.32 -8.09
CA LYS A 40 6.19 -9.55 -7.39
C LYS A 40 6.73 -9.64 -5.97
N TRP A 41 7.99 -9.23 -5.77
CA TRP A 41 8.61 -9.16 -4.46
C TRP A 41 7.94 -8.08 -3.61
N ARG A 42 7.67 -6.90 -4.19
CA ARG A 42 6.96 -5.81 -3.49
C ARG A 42 5.61 -6.22 -2.95
N MET A 43 4.83 -7.01 -3.69
CA MET A 43 3.55 -7.52 -3.18
C MET A 43 3.68 -8.48 -2.00
N ARG A 44 4.82 -9.17 -1.86
CA ARG A 44 5.02 -10.21 -0.85
C ARG A 44 5.64 -9.69 0.46
N HIS A 45 6.58 -8.75 0.39
CA HIS A 45 7.34 -8.34 1.58
C HIS A 45 6.95 -6.97 2.14
N SER A 46 6.25 -6.14 1.36
CA SER A 46 6.05 -4.73 1.72
C SER A 46 5.27 -4.53 3.00
N ALA A 47 4.29 -5.39 3.29
CA ALA A 47 3.53 -5.36 4.53
C ALA A 47 4.45 -5.47 5.77
N ILE A 48 5.38 -6.41 5.76
CA ILE A 48 6.36 -6.60 6.85
C ILE A 48 7.29 -5.39 6.95
N THR A 49 7.83 -4.94 5.82
CA THR A 49 8.75 -3.79 5.79
C THR A 49 8.08 -2.51 6.30
N PHE A 50 6.84 -2.24 5.86
CA PHE A 50 6.10 -1.06 6.28
C PHE A 50 5.59 -1.16 7.71
N ALA A 51 5.25 -2.35 8.23
CA ALA A 51 4.89 -2.50 9.63
C ALA A 51 6.05 -2.07 10.56
N SER A 52 7.29 -2.44 10.22
CA SER A 52 8.48 -1.98 10.96
C SER A 52 8.65 -0.47 10.86
N GLN A 53 8.56 0.12 9.66
CA GLN A 53 8.68 1.58 9.49
C GLN A 53 7.56 2.35 10.20
N ALA A 54 6.34 1.81 10.18
CA ALA A 54 5.18 2.37 10.86
C ALA A 54 5.37 2.35 12.39
N ALA A 55 5.98 1.29 12.94
CA ALA A 55 6.36 1.23 14.35
C ALA A 55 7.34 2.36 14.73
N ASP A 56 8.40 2.56 13.94
CA ASP A 56 9.39 3.63 14.18
C ASP A 56 8.75 5.03 14.17
N LEU A 57 7.73 5.25 13.35
CA LEU A 57 7.01 6.53 13.31
C LEU A 57 6.04 6.68 14.49
N ALA A 58 5.38 5.60 14.91
CA ALA A 58 4.50 5.59 16.08
C ALA A 58 5.26 5.92 17.38
N GLU A 59 6.48 5.42 17.53
CA GLU A 59 7.36 5.76 18.67
C GLU A 59 7.70 7.25 18.73
N LYS A 60 7.78 7.91 17.57
CA LYS A 60 8.01 9.37 17.45
C LYS A 60 6.75 10.21 17.73
N ARG A 61 5.67 9.58 18.21
CA ARG A 61 4.37 10.21 18.51
C ARG A 61 3.75 10.93 17.30
N GLN A 62 4.05 10.45 16.09
CA GLN A 62 3.31 10.89 14.91
C GLN A 62 1.91 10.26 14.93
N SER A 63 0.93 11.00 14.44
CA SER A 63 -0.46 10.57 14.38
C SER A 63 -1.05 10.88 13.01
N TRP A 64 -1.93 10.00 12.56
CA TRP A 64 -2.62 10.10 11.28
C TRP A 64 -4.11 9.87 11.49
N ASP A 65 -4.90 10.45 10.60
CA ASP A 65 -6.35 10.33 10.57
C ASP A 65 -6.80 9.23 9.59
N LEU A 66 -5.92 8.82 8.67
CA LEU A 66 -6.22 7.92 7.56
C LEU A 66 -4.97 7.12 7.16
N LEU A 67 -5.17 5.83 6.86
CA LEU A 67 -4.21 5.00 6.15
C LEU A 67 -4.61 4.91 4.67
N PHE A 68 -3.69 5.25 3.78
CA PHE A 68 -3.81 5.10 2.33
C PHE A 68 -2.78 4.09 1.83
N CYS A 69 -3.14 3.21 0.90
CA CYS A 69 -2.17 2.35 0.23
C CYS A 69 -2.56 2.03 -1.21
N SER A 70 -1.60 1.61 -2.03
CA SER A 70 -1.90 0.99 -3.32
C SER A 70 -2.23 -0.50 -3.18
N ASP A 71 -2.86 -1.07 -4.20
CA ASP A 71 -3.21 -2.49 -4.30
C ASP A 71 -2.00 -3.43 -4.28
N MET A 72 -0.81 -2.89 -4.50
CA MET A 72 0.45 -3.61 -4.36
C MET A 72 0.74 -4.03 -2.92
N LEU A 73 0.06 -3.44 -1.92
CA LEU A 73 0.23 -3.81 -0.52
C LEU A 73 -0.75 -4.93 -0.15
N ASN A 74 -0.26 -5.96 0.52
CA ASN A 74 -1.13 -6.84 1.28
C ASN A 74 -1.66 -6.13 2.53
N LEU A 75 -2.76 -5.37 2.38
CA LEU A 75 -3.31 -4.54 3.45
C LEU A 75 -3.80 -5.36 4.65
N ALA A 76 -4.33 -6.57 4.41
CA ALA A 76 -4.76 -7.47 5.48
C ALA A 76 -3.57 -7.87 6.37
N GLU A 77 -2.46 -8.27 5.75
CA GLU A 77 -1.22 -8.63 6.45
C GLU A 77 -0.59 -7.42 7.14
N PHE A 78 -0.54 -6.26 6.47
CA PHE A 78 -0.07 -5.03 7.10
C PHE A 78 -0.88 -4.68 8.35
N THR A 79 -2.21 -4.77 8.27
CA THR A 79 -3.10 -4.45 9.40
C THR A 79 -2.86 -5.38 10.59
N ALA A 80 -2.55 -6.66 10.35
CA ALA A 80 -2.22 -7.61 11.40
C ALA A 80 -0.86 -7.35 12.06
N LEU A 81 0.10 -6.80 11.30
CA LEU A 81 1.47 -6.55 11.77
C LEU A 81 1.70 -5.13 12.32
N ALA A 82 0.89 -4.17 11.90
CA ALA A 82 1.07 -2.76 12.21
C ALA A 82 0.73 -2.44 13.69
N PRO A 83 1.30 -1.38 14.26
CA PRO A 83 0.90 -0.88 15.57
C PRO A 83 -0.61 -0.61 15.65
N ALA A 84 -1.23 -0.93 16.80
CA ALA A 84 -2.68 -0.85 16.96
C ALA A 84 -3.29 0.51 16.59
N GLY A 85 -2.59 1.62 16.88
CA GLY A 85 -3.04 2.97 16.52
C GLY A 85 -3.10 3.22 15.00
N ILE A 86 -2.26 2.54 14.21
CA ILE A 86 -2.24 2.63 12.74
C ILE A 86 -3.19 1.60 12.14
N ALA A 87 -3.19 0.37 12.67
CA ALA A 87 -4.10 -0.70 12.26
C ALA A 87 -5.58 -0.33 12.45
N GLY A 88 -5.89 0.50 13.45
CA GLY A 88 -7.23 0.99 13.74
C GLY A 88 -7.71 2.17 12.88
N LEU A 89 -6.85 2.76 12.05
CA LEU A 89 -7.24 3.90 11.22
C LEU A 89 -8.30 3.49 10.18
N PRO A 90 -9.16 4.44 9.73
CA PRO A 90 -9.89 4.29 8.48
C PRO A 90 -8.90 4.08 7.33
N LYS A 91 -9.25 3.20 6.38
CA LYS A 91 -8.35 2.71 5.35
C LYS A 91 -8.90 3.02 3.97
N VAL A 92 -8.01 3.40 3.06
CA VAL A 92 -8.30 3.52 1.63
C VAL A 92 -7.26 2.72 0.88
N ILE A 93 -7.74 1.78 0.06
CA ILE A 93 -6.92 1.06 -0.89
C ILE A 93 -7.22 1.58 -2.30
N TYR A 94 -6.18 1.99 -3.01
CA TYR A 94 -6.25 2.43 -4.39
C TYR A 94 -5.72 1.34 -5.31
N PHE A 95 -6.59 0.87 -6.20
CA PHE A 95 -6.22 -0.07 -7.25
C PHE A 95 -5.68 0.70 -8.45
N HIS A 96 -4.35 0.81 -8.53
CA HIS A 96 -3.69 1.26 -9.76
C HIS A 96 -3.87 0.18 -10.83
N GLU A 97 -3.78 -1.07 -10.39
CA GLU A 97 -3.86 -2.27 -11.20
C GLU A 97 -4.74 -3.29 -10.45
N ASN A 98 -5.23 -4.32 -11.14
CA ASN A 98 -5.96 -5.41 -10.49
C ASN A 98 -5.47 -6.74 -11.05
N GLN A 99 -4.76 -7.50 -10.22
CA GLN A 99 -4.10 -8.75 -10.59
C GLN A 99 -5.10 -9.87 -10.92
N LEU A 100 -6.36 -9.77 -10.48
CA LEU A 100 -7.42 -10.71 -10.88
C LEU A 100 -7.75 -10.57 -12.36
N THR A 101 -7.89 -9.33 -12.84
CA THR A 101 -8.34 -9.02 -14.21
C THR A 101 -7.25 -8.43 -15.08
N TYR A 102 -5.98 -8.47 -14.64
CA TYR A 102 -4.89 -7.80 -15.35
C TYR A 102 -4.75 -8.38 -16.77
N PRO A 103 -4.69 -7.52 -17.80
CA PRO A 103 -4.56 -7.97 -19.17
C PRO A 103 -3.17 -8.56 -19.40
N VAL A 104 -3.12 -9.76 -19.97
CA VAL A 104 -1.88 -10.42 -20.37
C VAL A 104 -1.83 -10.54 -21.88
N ARG A 105 -0.64 -10.35 -22.47
CA ARG A 105 -0.45 -10.49 -23.93
C ARG A 105 -0.47 -11.95 -24.38
N ALA A 106 -0.05 -12.85 -23.50
CA ALA A 106 -0.10 -14.29 -23.67
C ALA A 106 -0.65 -14.90 -22.37
N GLU A 107 -1.50 -15.91 -22.49
CA GLU A 107 -1.99 -16.66 -21.33
C GLU A 107 -0.88 -17.60 -20.85
N ASP A 108 -0.33 -17.28 -19.69
CA ASP A 108 0.57 -18.13 -18.92
C ASP A 108 -0.11 -18.53 -17.61
N GLU A 109 0.46 -19.54 -16.95
CA GLU A 109 0.04 -19.93 -15.59
C GLU A 109 0.12 -18.72 -14.64
N ARG A 110 -1.02 -18.37 -14.04
CA ARG A 110 -1.12 -17.21 -13.15
C ARG A 110 -0.73 -17.60 -11.73
N ASP A 111 0.12 -16.79 -11.12
CA ASP A 111 0.33 -16.82 -9.67
C ASP A 111 -0.87 -16.13 -8.99
N TYR A 112 -1.85 -16.94 -8.58
CA TYR A 112 -3.09 -16.46 -7.95
C TYR A 112 -2.87 -15.77 -6.60
N GLN A 113 -1.67 -15.87 -6.02
CA GLN A 113 -1.38 -15.20 -4.75
C GLN A 113 -1.54 -13.68 -4.88
N PHE A 114 -1.20 -13.09 -6.03
CA PHE A 114 -1.34 -11.63 -6.22
C PHE A 114 -2.80 -11.19 -6.34
N ALA A 115 -3.64 -12.00 -6.97
CA ALA A 115 -5.09 -11.76 -7.00
C ALA A 115 -5.69 -11.91 -5.61
N MET A 116 -5.23 -12.90 -4.83
CA MET A 116 -5.63 -13.05 -3.43
C MET A 116 -5.20 -11.85 -2.59
N THR A 117 -3.97 -11.32 -2.76
CA THR A 117 -3.52 -10.08 -2.10
C THR A 117 -4.46 -8.90 -2.37
N ASN A 118 -4.86 -8.70 -3.64
CA ASN A 118 -5.81 -7.65 -4.00
C ASN A 118 -7.19 -7.87 -3.36
N LEU A 119 -7.70 -9.10 -3.37
CA LEU A 119 -9.00 -9.45 -2.77
C LEU A 119 -9.01 -9.26 -1.26
N THR A 120 -8.04 -9.83 -0.55
CA THR A 120 -7.95 -9.69 0.91
C THR A 120 -7.65 -8.26 1.31
N GLY A 121 -6.89 -7.51 0.50
CA GLY A 121 -6.68 -6.09 0.68
C GLY A 121 -7.98 -5.29 0.60
N ALA A 122 -8.83 -5.57 -0.38
CA ALA A 122 -10.15 -4.94 -0.50
C ALA A 122 -11.07 -5.25 0.69
N LEU A 123 -11.04 -6.49 1.21
CA LEU A 123 -11.83 -6.89 2.38
C LEU A 123 -11.33 -6.28 3.70
N ALA A 124 -10.05 -5.91 3.76
CA ALA A 124 -9.43 -5.31 4.94
C ALA A 124 -9.56 -3.77 4.98
N ALA A 125 -9.98 -3.14 3.88
CA ALA A 125 -10.22 -1.71 3.79
C ALA A 125 -11.58 -1.34 4.39
#